data_AF-A0A7X8EJR3-F1
#
_entry.id   AF-A0A7X8EJR3-F1
#
_cell.length_a   1.000
_cell.length_b   1.000
_cell.length_c   1.000
_cell.angle_alpha   90.00
_cell.angle_beta   90.00
_cell.angle_gamma   90.00
#
_symmetry.space_group_name_H-M   'P 1'
#
loop_
_entity.id
_entity.type
_entity.pdbx_description
1 polymer ?
#
loop_
_entity_poly.entity_id
_entity_poly.type
_entity_poly.pdbx_seq_one_letter_code
_entity_poly.pdbx_strand_id
1 'polypeptide(L)'
;MSRRVKLFASILVCFLLLPLLAGEGLAAFSGGNGTAGNPYIITTAEQLDEMRNGLAAHYKLGNDIDLGEVPYNTGSGWKPIGGFDLGEGPFTGSLDGNGKKITGLFINRPNKIA
;
A
#
# COMPACT_ATOMS: atom_id res chain seq x y z
N MET A 1 48.43 21.69 -45.23
CA MET A 1 48.70 20.35 -44.68
C MET A 1 47.57 20.06 -43.68
N SER A 2 46.42 19.56 -44.16
CA SER A 2 46.06 18.12 -44.17
C SER A 2 46.02 17.54 -42.74
N ARG A 3 44.92 17.04 -42.16
CA ARG A 3 43.53 16.76 -42.57
C ARG A 3 42.67 16.71 -41.30
N ARG A 4 41.43 17.19 -41.40
CA ARG A 4 40.35 16.99 -40.42
C ARG A 4 39.92 15.51 -40.42
N VAL A 5 39.78 14.90 -39.24
CA VAL A 5 38.86 13.76 -39.00
C VAL A 5 38.10 14.07 -37.71
N LYS A 6 37.04 14.87 -37.85
CA LYS A 6 35.90 14.94 -36.94
C LYS A 6 34.74 14.25 -37.65
N LEU A 7 34.54 12.95 -37.44
CA LEU A 7 33.40 12.13 -37.89
C LEU A 7 33.74 10.66 -37.53
N PHE A 8 32.90 9.81 -36.94
CA PHE A 8 31.53 9.45 -37.32
C PHE A 8 30.76 8.83 -36.13
N ALA A 9 29.49 9.22 -36.02
CA ALA A 9 28.32 8.38 -35.72
C ALA A 9 28.48 7.17 -34.78
N SER A 10 27.89 7.28 -33.59
CA SER A 10 26.85 6.30 -33.22
C SER A 10 25.89 6.91 -32.19
N ILE A 11 24.79 7.43 -32.71
CA ILE A 11 23.52 7.49 -32.00
C ILE A 11 23.11 6.04 -31.77
N LEU A 12 23.62 5.40 -30.70
CA LEU A 12 23.12 4.11 -30.20
C LEU A 12 23.68 3.75 -28.80
N VAL A 13 23.69 4.68 -27.84
CA VAL A 13 23.54 4.30 -26.42
C VAL A 13 22.49 5.20 -25.78
N CYS A 14 21.37 5.35 -26.50
CA CYS A 14 20.09 5.77 -25.93
C CYS A 14 19.15 4.56 -25.75
N PHE A 15 19.63 3.31 -25.89
CA PHE A 15 18.76 2.12 -25.97
C PHE A 15 19.37 0.76 -25.54
N LEU A 16 20.44 0.73 -24.73
CA LEU A 16 21.01 -0.52 -24.16
C LEU A 16 21.72 -0.23 -22.83
N LEU A 17 21.06 0.16 -21.74
CA LEU A 17 20.45 -0.79 -20.78
C LEU A 17 19.89 0.02 -19.60
N LEU A 18 18.95 0.91 -19.89
CA LEU A 18 18.01 1.40 -18.90
C LEU A 18 16.60 1.10 -19.45
N PRO A 19 15.98 -0.03 -19.11
CA PRO A 19 14.94 0.13 -18.13
C PRO A 19 15.69 0.52 -16.85
N LEU A 20 15.56 1.79 -16.49
CA LEU A 20 14.91 2.15 -15.24
C LEU A 20 15.00 0.98 -14.25
N LEU A 21 15.58 1.17 -13.06
CA LEU A 21 14.92 0.55 -11.92
C LEU A 21 13.48 1.05 -12.01
N ALA A 22 12.63 0.35 -12.76
CA ALA A 22 11.26 0.18 -12.39
C ALA A 22 11.48 -0.26 -10.96
N GLY A 23 11.26 0.68 -10.03
CA GLY A 23 10.61 0.28 -8.83
C GLY A 23 9.42 -0.49 -9.36
N GLU A 24 9.56 -1.81 -9.45
CA GLU A 24 8.48 -2.73 -9.19
C GLU A 24 8.02 -2.23 -7.84
N GLY A 25 7.16 -1.21 -7.83
CA GLY A 25 6.65 -0.62 -6.62
C GLY A 25 5.97 -1.81 -6.02
N LEU A 26 6.57 -2.40 -4.99
CA LEU A 26 6.01 -3.55 -4.28
C LEU A 26 4.58 -3.12 -4.02
N ALA A 27 3.64 -3.72 -4.76
CA ALA A 27 2.28 -3.22 -4.72
C ALA A 27 1.82 -3.52 -3.31
N ALA A 28 1.65 -2.46 -2.50
CA ALA A 28 1.24 -2.59 -1.10
C ALA A 28 -0.12 -3.29 -0.97
N PHE A 29 -0.84 -3.43 -2.08
CA PHE A 29 -2.13 -4.06 -2.21
C PHE A 29 -2.12 -5.04 -3.39
N SER A 30 -3.03 -6.02 -3.37
CA SER A 30 -3.13 -7.06 -4.41
C SER A 30 -3.70 -6.56 -5.74
N GLY A 31 -4.03 -5.28 -5.85
CA GLY A 31 -4.50 -4.63 -7.07
C GLY A 31 -5.14 -3.27 -6.79
N GLY A 32 -5.57 -2.58 -7.84
CA GLY A 32 -6.22 -1.28 -7.75
C GLY A 32 -5.27 -0.08 -7.64
N ASN A 33 -5.82 1.12 -7.64
CA ASN A 33 -5.07 2.37 -7.52
C ASN A 33 -5.63 3.32 -6.43
N GLY A 34 -6.53 2.82 -5.58
CA GLY A 34 -7.08 3.57 -4.45
C GLY A 34 -8.15 4.60 -4.82
N THR A 35 -8.57 4.68 -6.08
CA THR A 35 -9.70 5.53 -6.50
C THR A 35 -11.04 4.82 -6.30
N ALA A 36 -12.14 5.57 -6.25
CA ALA A 36 -13.48 4.99 -6.09
C ALA A 36 -13.84 3.99 -7.21
N GLY A 37 -13.40 4.26 -8.44
CA GLY A 37 -13.64 3.38 -9.61
C GLY A 37 -12.68 2.20 -9.71
N ASN A 38 -11.56 2.23 -8.98
CA ASN A 38 -10.55 1.18 -8.98
C ASN A 38 -9.89 1.08 -7.58
N PRO A 39 -10.63 0.61 -6.56
CA PRO A 39 -10.18 0.59 -5.17
C PRO A 39 -9.01 -0.37 -4.99
N TYR A 40 -8.15 -0.11 -4.00
CA TYR A 40 -7.13 -1.05 -3.59
C TYR A 40 -7.73 -2.37 -3.10
N ILE A 41 -7.18 -3.50 -3.54
CA ILE A 41 -7.67 -4.83 -3.17
C ILE A 41 -6.86 -5.38 -2.00
N ILE A 42 -7.55 -5.70 -0.90
CA ILE A 42 -6.96 -6.22 0.34
C ILE A 42 -7.22 -7.72 0.43
N THR A 43 -6.17 -8.52 0.49
CA THR A 43 -6.25 -9.98 0.63
C THR A 43 -5.51 -10.55 1.84
N THR A 44 -4.75 -9.72 2.57
CA THR A 44 -4.02 -10.13 3.78
C THR A 44 -4.16 -9.10 4.90
N ALA A 45 -3.83 -9.52 6.14
CA ALA A 45 -3.86 -8.65 7.30
C ALA A 45 -2.84 -7.50 7.20
N GLU A 46 -1.69 -7.75 6.60
CA GLU A 46 -0.65 -6.74 6.34
C GLU A 46 -1.16 -5.66 5.39
N GLN A 47 -1.88 -6.04 4.33
CA GLN A 47 -2.46 -5.08 3.42
C GLN A 47 -3.60 -4.27 4.07
N LEU A 48 -4.36 -4.87 4.98
CA LEU A 48 -5.32 -4.12 5.79
C LEU A 48 -4.60 -3.10 6.70
N ASP A 49 -3.42 -3.46 7.21
CA ASP A 49 -2.57 -2.58 8.02
C ASP A 49 -2.01 -1.42 7.20
N GLU A 50 -1.66 -1.65 5.93
CA GLU A 50 -1.17 -0.61 5.01
C GLU A 50 -2.20 0.50 4.71
N MET A 51 -3.49 0.31 5.03
CA MET A 51 -4.50 1.37 4.94
C MET A 51 -4.14 2.63 5.73
N ARG A 52 -3.34 2.49 6.80
CA ARG A 52 -2.81 3.61 7.61
C ARG A 52 -2.11 4.68 6.76
N ASN A 53 -1.49 4.25 5.66
CA ASN A 53 -0.70 5.11 4.77
C ASN A 53 -1.58 5.81 3.71
N GLY A 54 -2.87 5.49 3.62
CA GLY A 54 -3.79 5.97 2.60
C GLY A 54 -5.18 6.29 3.13
N LEU A 55 -5.29 7.09 4.19
CA LEU A 55 -6.55 7.33 4.91
C LEU A 55 -7.72 7.88 4.08
N ALA A 56 -7.46 8.46 2.90
CA ALA A 56 -8.48 8.99 1.99
C ALA A 56 -8.75 8.07 0.78
N ALA A 57 -8.05 6.95 0.65
CA ALA A 57 -8.20 6.04 -0.49
C ALA A 57 -9.41 5.10 -0.34
N HIS A 58 -9.77 4.44 -1.45
CA HIS A 58 -10.85 3.47 -1.51
C HIS A 58 -10.29 2.05 -1.54
N TYR A 59 -10.91 1.17 -0.76
CA TYR A 59 -10.46 -0.19 -0.51
C TYR A 59 -11.60 -1.18 -0.71
N LYS A 60 -11.26 -2.41 -1.09
CA LYS A 60 -12.18 -3.54 -1.22
C LYS A 60 -11.53 -4.82 -0.73
N LEU A 61 -12.25 -5.61 0.07
CA LEU A 61 -11.77 -6.94 0.48
C LEU A 61 -11.84 -7.93 -0.68
N GLY A 62 -10.71 -8.57 -0.97
CA GLY A 62 -10.59 -9.69 -1.90
C GLY A 62 -10.74 -11.05 -1.21
N ASN A 63 -10.33 -11.15 0.06
CA ASN A 63 -10.41 -12.36 0.90
C ASN A 63 -10.99 -12.05 2.28
N ASP A 64 -11.37 -13.10 3.00
CA ASP A 64 -11.52 -13.02 4.45
C ASP A 64 -10.14 -12.72 5.07
N ILE A 65 -10.11 -11.84 6.07
CA ILE A 65 -8.90 -11.39 6.74
C ILE A 65 -8.95 -11.84 8.19
N ASP A 66 -7.95 -12.59 8.63
CA ASP A 66 -7.81 -12.99 10.03
C ASP A 66 -6.75 -12.15 10.74
N LEU A 67 -7.17 -11.41 11.77
CA LEU A 67 -6.30 -10.64 12.67
C LEU A 67 -5.95 -11.41 13.95
N GLY A 68 -6.40 -12.67 14.04
CA GLY A 68 -6.15 -13.57 15.16
C GLY A 68 -4.73 -14.13 15.21
N GLU A 69 -3.82 -13.65 14.37
CA GLU A 69 -2.44 -14.11 14.23
C GLU A 69 -1.42 -13.03 14.64
N VAL A 70 -0.17 -13.44 14.88
CA VAL A 70 0.94 -12.54 15.18
C VAL A 70 1.22 -11.65 13.96
N PRO A 71 1.47 -10.33 14.11
CA PRO A 71 1.58 -9.59 15.38
C PRO A 71 0.26 -9.02 15.93
N TYR A 72 -0.84 -9.12 15.19
CA TYR A 72 -2.09 -8.40 15.43
C TYR A 72 -2.88 -8.86 16.66
N ASN A 73 -2.61 -10.07 17.15
CA ASN A 73 -3.21 -10.64 18.36
C ASN A 73 -2.33 -10.52 19.62
N THR A 74 -1.17 -9.87 19.55
CA THR A 74 -0.20 -9.78 20.67
C THR A 74 -0.07 -8.38 21.24
N GLY A 75 0.40 -8.26 22.50
CA GLY A 75 0.65 -6.96 23.13
C GLY A 75 -0.62 -6.13 23.27
N SER A 76 -0.64 -4.93 22.69
CA SER A 76 -1.87 -4.13 22.61
C SER A 76 -2.85 -4.64 21.54
N GLY A 77 -2.45 -5.54 20.66
CA GLY A 77 -3.23 -6.00 19.51
C GLY A 77 -3.29 -4.96 18.38
N TRP A 78 -4.34 -5.01 17.57
CA TRP A 78 -4.58 -4.14 16.43
C TRP A 78 -4.59 -2.65 16.80
N LYS A 79 -3.81 -1.84 16.07
CA LYS A 79 -3.88 -0.37 16.16
C LYS A 79 -5.02 0.11 15.25
N PRO A 80 -5.99 0.91 15.71
CA PRO A 80 -7.01 1.49 14.83
C PRO A 80 -6.41 2.21 13.60
N ILE A 81 -7.15 2.24 12.50
CA ILE A 81 -6.76 2.94 11.27
C ILE A 81 -7.24 4.39 11.36
N GLY A 82 -6.31 5.34 11.45
CA GLY A 82 -6.62 6.74 11.70
C GLY A 82 -7.12 7.01 13.13
N GLY A 83 -7.38 8.29 13.41
CA GLY A 83 -7.93 8.75 14.69
C GLY A 83 -7.07 9.81 15.37
N PHE A 84 -7.72 10.90 15.79
CA PHE A 84 -7.06 12.08 16.37
C PHE A 84 -6.25 11.75 17.63
N ASP A 85 -6.69 10.79 18.44
CA ASP A 85 -6.04 10.40 19.69
C ASP A 85 -4.75 9.56 19.49
N LEU A 86 -4.49 9.15 18.24
CA LEU A 86 -3.27 8.47 17.81
C LEU A 86 -2.29 9.40 17.10
N GLY A 87 -2.63 10.69 16.95
CA GLY A 87 -1.83 11.66 16.18
C GLY A 87 -1.95 11.48 14.67
N GLU A 88 -2.92 10.68 14.21
CA GLU A 88 -3.22 10.42 12.79
C GLU A 88 -4.49 11.17 12.37
N GLY A 89 -4.61 11.50 11.09
CA GLY A 89 -5.87 12.00 10.54
C GLY A 89 -6.99 10.96 10.67
N PRO A 90 -8.27 11.35 10.56
CA PRO A 90 -9.36 10.38 10.48
C PRO A 90 -9.29 9.58 9.17
N PHE A 91 -9.79 8.36 9.18
CA PHE A 91 -10.08 7.63 7.94
C PHE A 91 -11.28 8.29 7.24
N THR A 92 -11.07 8.81 6.03
CA THR A 92 -12.09 9.48 5.22
C THR A 92 -12.37 8.75 3.90
N GLY A 93 -11.67 7.65 3.65
CA GLY A 93 -11.85 6.78 2.51
C GLY A 93 -13.08 5.87 2.62
N SER A 94 -13.09 4.80 1.83
CA SER A 94 -14.13 3.76 1.93
C SER A 94 -13.51 2.37 1.99
N LEU A 95 -14.12 1.47 2.76
CA LEU A 95 -13.79 0.05 2.76
C LEU A 95 -15.04 -0.76 2.38
N ASP A 96 -15.03 -1.35 1.19
CA ASP A 96 -16.07 -2.27 0.73
C ASP A 96 -15.74 -3.70 1.20
N GLY A 97 -16.57 -4.24 2.08
CA GLY A 97 -16.39 -5.60 2.59
C GLY A 97 -16.57 -6.70 1.54
N ASN A 98 -17.27 -6.44 0.42
CA ASN A 98 -17.45 -7.38 -0.69
C ASN A 98 -17.88 -8.81 -0.26
N GLY A 99 -18.71 -8.90 0.78
CA GLY A 99 -19.18 -10.16 1.36
C GLY A 99 -18.13 -10.96 2.14
N LYS A 100 -16.94 -10.40 2.39
CA LYS A 100 -15.85 -10.99 3.16
C LYS A 100 -15.89 -10.55 4.63
N LYS A 101 -15.15 -11.25 5.48
CA LYS A 101 -15.09 -11.02 6.92
C LYS A 101 -13.70 -10.54 7.36
N ILE A 102 -13.68 -9.73 8.40
CA ILE A 102 -12.49 -9.48 9.22
C ILE A 102 -12.75 -10.16 10.57
N THR A 103 -11.89 -11.11 10.95
CA THR A 103 -12.04 -11.90 12.20
C THR A 103 -10.82 -11.75 13.10
N GLY A 104 -10.91 -12.27 14.33
CA GLY A 104 -9.77 -12.30 15.25
C GLY A 104 -9.31 -10.94 15.76
N LEU A 105 -10.11 -9.88 15.57
CA LEU A 105 -9.76 -8.52 16.01
C LEU A 105 -9.61 -8.45 17.53
N PHE A 106 -8.40 -8.13 17.98
CA PHE A 106 -8.06 -7.87 19.38
C PHE A 106 -7.51 -6.45 19.54
N ILE A 107 -8.07 -5.66 20.46
CA ILE A 107 -7.61 -4.30 20.77
C ILE A 107 -7.57 -4.13 22.30
N ASN A 108 -6.38 -3.84 22.83
CA ASN A 108 -6.13 -3.55 24.24
C ASN A 108 -5.34 -2.23 24.38
N ARG A 109 -6.08 -1.11 24.29
CA ARG A 109 -5.56 0.27 24.38
C ARG A 109 -6.44 1.12 25.32
N PRO A 110 -6.57 0.78 26.61
CA PRO A 110 -7.54 1.40 27.52
C PRO A 110 -7.30 2.89 27.79
N ASN A 111 -6.07 3.38 27.58
CA ASN A 111 -5.68 4.78 27.85
C ASN A 111 -5.67 5.67 26.59
N LYS A 112 -6.25 5.20 25.49
CA LYS A 112 -6.46 5.95 24.25
C LYS A 112 -7.96 5.95 23.99
N ILE A 113 -8.56 7.14 23.97
CA ILE A 113 -9.97 7.26 23.60
C ILE A 113 -10.06 6.86 22.12
N ALA A 114 -11.03 6.01 21.80
CA ALA A 114 -11.26 5.51 20.45
C ALA A 114 -12.13 6.51 19.68
#